data_AF-A0A1D2IF01-F1
#
_entry.id   AF-A0A1D2IF01-F1
#
_cell.length_a   1.000
_cell.length_b   1.000
_cell.length_c   1.000
_cell.angle_alpha   90.00
_cell.angle_beta   90.00
_cell.angle_gamma   90.00
#
_symmetry.space_group_name_H-M   'P 1'
#
loop_
_entity.id
_entity.type
_entity.pdbx_description
1 polymer ?
#
loop_
_entity_poly.entity_id
_entity_poly.type
_entity_poly.pdbx_seq_one_letter_code
_entity_poly.pdbx_strand_id
1 'polypeptide(L)'
;MEFVDAAHQRGMRVIIDFVMNHTSDQHPWFQESRRNPDGPYGDYYVWADDDKQYQDARIIFVDTEASNWTYDQVRGQYYWHRFFSHQPDLNYENPAVQEEMISALKFWLDLGIDG
;
A
#
# COMPACT_ATOMS: atom_id res chain seq x y z
N MET A 1 -2.71 26.63 0.28
CA MET A 1 -3.83 25.67 0.15
C MET A 1 -4.92 26.15 1.09
N GLU A 2 -6.11 26.54 0.61
CA GLU A 2 -7.05 27.39 1.40
C GLU A 2 -7.30 26.88 2.83
N PHE A 3 -7.50 25.56 2.99
CA PHE A 3 -7.70 24.94 4.30
C PHE A 3 -6.46 25.04 5.23
N VAL A 4 -5.29 24.62 4.73
CA VAL A 4 -4.03 24.60 5.51
C VAL A 4 -3.63 26.02 5.89
N ASP A 5 -3.70 26.97 4.94
CA ASP A 5 -3.36 28.37 5.19
C ASP A 5 -4.28 28.98 6.26
N ALA A 6 -5.58 28.67 6.23
CA ALA A 6 -6.54 29.14 7.22
C ALA A 6 -6.31 28.54 8.61
N ALA A 7 -5.88 27.27 8.70
CA ALA A 7 -5.49 26.64 9.95
C ALA A 7 -4.23 27.29 10.54
N HIS A 8 -3.21 27.51 9.71
CA HIS A 8 -1.95 28.16 10.10
C HIS A 8 -2.15 29.61 10.57
N GLN A 9 -3.02 30.39 9.92
CA GLN A 9 -3.39 31.75 10.36
C GLN A 9 -3.99 31.79 11.77
N ARG A 10 -4.52 30.65 12.26
CA ARG A 10 -5.08 30.49 13.61
C ARG A 10 -4.10 29.84 14.58
N GLY A 11 -2.83 29.65 14.18
CA GLY A 11 -1.81 28.99 14.99
C GLY A 11 -2.03 27.49 15.20
N MET A 12 -2.88 26.86 14.38
CA MET A 12 -3.12 25.42 14.43
C MET A 12 -2.16 24.70 13.49
N ARG A 13 -1.78 23.46 13.83
CA ARG A 13 -1.05 22.54 12.94
C ARG A 13 -2.03 21.55 12.31
N VAL A 14 -1.73 21.10 11.10
CA VAL A 14 -2.53 20.11 10.37
C VAL A 14 -1.72 18.83 10.26
N ILE A 15 -2.26 17.75 10.83
CA ILE A 15 -1.76 16.39 10.63
C ILE A 15 -2.74 15.59 9.77
N ILE A 16 -2.22 14.67 8.96
CA ILE A 16 -3.04 13.75 8.15
C ILE A 16 -2.70 12.30 8.46
N ASP A 17 -3.65 11.41 8.19
CA ASP A 17 -3.33 9.99 8.17
C ASP A 17 -2.56 9.65 6.89
N PHE A 18 -1.59 8.74 7.01
CA PHE A 18 -0.74 8.34 5.90
C PHE A 18 -0.58 6.82 5.88
N VAL A 19 -1.43 6.18 5.06
CA VAL A 19 -1.45 4.72 4.91
C VAL A 19 -0.35 4.30 3.94
N MET A 20 0.74 3.77 4.50
CA MET A 20 1.91 3.37 3.72
C MET A 20 2.03 1.86 3.49
N ASN A 21 1.37 1.04 4.33
CA ASN A 21 1.56 -0.42 4.29
C ASN A 21 0.99 -1.09 3.03
N HIS A 22 -0.14 -0.58 2.53
CA HIS A 22 -0.90 -1.18 1.45
C HIS A 22 -1.57 -0.09 0.61
N THR A 23 -2.01 -0.47 -0.59
CA THR A 23 -2.90 0.35 -1.42
C THR A 23 -4.23 -0.36 -1.61
N SER A 24 -5.19 0.27 -2.29
CA SER A 24 -6.34 -0.47 -2.85
C SER A 24 -5.88 -1.39 -3.99
N ASP A 25 -6.57 -2.50 -4.19
CA ASP A 25 -6.45 -3.34 -5.39
C ASP A 25 -6.82 -2.59 -6.69
N GLN A 26 -7.55 -1.49 -6.62
CA GLN A 26 -7.84 -0.61 -7.76
C GLN A 26 -6.71 0.39 -8.03
N HIS A 27 -5.67 0.45 -7.19
CA HIS A 27 -4.55 1.36 -7.39
C HIS A 27 -3.81 1.01 -8.69
N PRO A 28 -3.40 2.01 -9.50
CA PRO A 28 -2.70 1.76 -10.76
C PRO A 28 -1.48 0.85 -10.62
N TRP A 29 -0.71 0.98 -9.53
CA TRP A 29 0.42 0.09 -9.28
C TRP A 29 0.01 -1.38 -9.16
N PHE A 30 -1.07 -1.71 -8.45
CA PHE A 30 -1.52 -3.10 -8.33
C PHE A 30 -2.03 -3.64 -9.66
N GLN A 31 -2.79 -2.81 -10.40
CA GLN A 31 -3.31 -3.17 -11.72
C GLN A 31 -2.20 -3.43 -12.74
N GLU A 32 -1.13 -2.65 -12.70
CA GLU A 32 0.04 -2.88 -13.56
C GLU A 32 0.87 -4.07 -13.07
N SER A 33 1.09 -4.18 -11.76
CA SER A 33 1.82 -5.29 -11.15
C SER A 33 1.18 -6.62 -11.56
N ARG A 34 -0.12 -6.80 -11.36
CA ARG A 34 -0.79 -8.07 -11.71
C ARG A 34 -0.79 -8.40 -13.20
N ARG A 35 -0.65 -7.43 -14.10
CA ARG A 35 -0.70 -7.62 -15.57
C ARG A 35 0.67 -7.74 -16.23
N ASN A 36 1.71 -7.13 -15.64
CA ASN A 36 3.05 -7.09 -16.22
C ASN A 36 4.12 -7.45 -15.17
N PRO A 37 4.36 -8.77 -14.94
CA PRO A 37 5.31 -9.25 -13.95
C PRO A 37 6.75 -8.80 -14.12
N ASP A 38 7.19 -8.64 -15.37
CA ASP A 38 8.55 -8.21 -15.69
C ASP A 38 8.65 -6.68 -15.85
N GLY A 39 7.54 -5.97 -15.59
CA GLY A 39 7.44 -4.52 -15.68
C GLY A 39 7.97 -3.78 -14.45
N PRO A 40 8.00 -2.43 -14.50
CA PRO A 40 8.55 -1.61 -13.42
C PRO A 40 7.82 -1.76 -12.09
N TYR A 41 6.54 -2.14 -12.12
CA TYR A 41 5.70 -2.37 -10.92
C TYR A 41 5.53 -3.86 -10.58
N GLY A 42 6.20 -4.75 -11.32
CA GLY A 42 6.02 -6.20 -11.22
C GLY A 42 6.26 -6.76 -9.81
N ASP A 43 7.14 -6.10 -9.05
CA ASP A 43 7.55 -6.42 -7.68
C ASP A 43 7.20 -5.30 -6.67
N TYR A 44 6.16 -4.50 -6.94
CA TYR A 44 5.68 -3.49 -5.98
C TYR A 44 4.84 -4.08 -4.84
N TYR A 45 4.34 -5.30 -5.02
CA TYR A 45 3.52 -6.03 -4.05
C TYR A 45 4.15 -7.38 -3.79
N VAL A 46 3.84 -7.97 -2.65
CA VAL A 46 4.38 -9.28 -2.27
C VAL A 46 3.59 -10.37 -2.99
N TRP A 47 4.21 -10.99 -4.00
CA TRP A 47 3.67 -12.09 -4.78
C TRP A 47 4.34 -13.42 -4.43
N ALA A 48 3.59 -14.52 -4.51
CA ALA A 48 4.10 -15.88 -4.29
C ALA A 48 3.35 -16.92 -5.13
N ASP A 49 4.02 -18.02 -5.47
CA ASP A 49 3.40 -19.13 -6.21
C ASP A 49 2.48 -20.00 -5.34
N ASP A 50 2.65 -19.95 -4.01
CA ASP A 50 1.77 -20.59 -3.02
C ASP A 50 1.49 -19.66 -1.83
N ASP A 51 0.56 -20.08 -0.98
CA ASP A 51 0.08 -19.35 0.21
C ASP A 51 0.80 -19.75 1.50
N LYS A 52 1.99 -20.35 1.40
CA LYS A 52 2.68 -20.98 2.55
C LYS A 52 3.69 -20.08 3.24
N GLN A 53 3.96 -18.90 2.70
CA GLN A 53 4.84 -17.95 3.35
C GLN A 53 4.10 -17.24 4.51
N TYR A 54 4.84 -16.86 5.55
CA TYR A 54 4.32 -16.15 6.73
C TYR A 54 3.17 -16.83 7.49
N GLN A 55 3.17 -18.17 7.64
CA GLN A 55 2.10 -18.90 8.33
C GLN A 55 1.87 -18.48 9.79
N ASP A 56 2.89 -17.96 10.46
CA ASP A 56 2.79 -17.47 11.84
C ASP A 56 2.08 -16.10 11.95
N ALA A 57 1.86 -15.41 10.84
CA ALA A 57 1.19 -14.14 10.83
C ALA A 57 -0.32 -14.33 11.02
N ARG A 58 -0.84 -13.78 12.12
CA ARG A 58 -2.28 -13.81 12.40
C ARG A 58 -3.11 -13.16 11.29
N ILE A 59 -4.28 -13.71 11.03
CA ILE A 59 -5.34 -13.03 10.27
C ILE A 59 -6.01 -12.02 11.21
N ILE A 60 -6.03 -10.74 10.81
CA ILE A 60 -6.54 -9.65 11.67
C ILE A 60 -8.07 -9.64 11.69
N PHE A 61 -8.70 -9.85 10.53
CA PHE A 61 -10.16 -9.83 10.36
C PHE A 61 -10.70 -11.23 10.10
N VAL A 62 -10.64 -12.09 11.12
CA VAL A 62 -11.04 -13.51 11.03
C VAL A 62 -12.50 -13.74 10.66
N ASP A 63 -13.36 -12.75 10.87
CA ASP A 63 -14.79 -12.83 10.54
C ASP A 63 -15.05 -12.67 9.03
N THR A 64 -14.09 -12.15 8.27
CA THR A 64 -14.24 -11.79 6.85
C THR A 64 -13.17 -12.39 5.95
N GLU A 65 -11.95 -12.55 6.46
CA GLU A 65 -10.80 -13.06 5.72
C GLU A 65 -10.42 -14.45 6.23
N ALA A 66 -10.28 -15.41 5.33
CA ALA A 66 -9.87 -16.78 5.65
C ALA A 66 -8.36 -16.98 5.57
N SER A 67 -7.64 -16.04 4.94
CA SER A 67 -6.20 -16.07 4.71
C SER A 67 -5.66 -14.64 4.57
N ASN A 68 -4.36 -14.48 4.76
CA ASN A 68 -3.62 -13.26 4.39
C ASN A 68 -3.06 -13.34 2.96
N TRP A 69 -3.37 -14.44 2.24
CA TRP A 69 -3.01 -14.66 0.85
C TRP A 69 -4.27 -14.82 0.01
N THR A 70 -4.36 -14.07 -1.09
CA THR A 70 -5.45 -14.19 -2.06
C THR A 70 -4.88 -14.54 -3.44
N TYR A 71 -5.46 -15.54 -4.11
CA TYR A 71 -5.06 -15.91 -5.47
C TYR A 71 -5.59 -14.90 -6.49
N ASP A 72 -4.69 -14.34 -7.30
CA ASP A 72 -5.04 -13.45 -8.40
C ASP A 72 -5.07 -14.21 -9.73
N GLN A 73 -6.24 -14.26 -10.36
CA GLN A 73 -6.42 -15.00 -11.62
C GLN A 73 -5.69 -14.38 -12.82
N VAL A 74 -5.38 -13.08 -12.79
CA VAL A 74 -4.69 -12.39 -13.90
C VAL A 74 -3.19 -12.66 -13.79
N ARG A 75 -2.64 -12.57 -12.58
CA ARG A 75 -1.23 -12.82 -12.30
C ARG A 75 -0.90 -14.31 -12.26
N GLY A 76 -1.87 -15.16 -11.92
CA GLY A 76 -1.68 -16.59 -11.72
C GLY A 76 -0.91 -16.93 -10.43
N GLN A 77 -0.83 -16.00 -9.48
CA GLN A 77 -0.07 -16.09 -8.24
C GLN A 77 -0.90 -15.59 -7.06
N TYR A 78 -0.47 -15.89 -5.85
CA TYR A 78 -1.02 -15.29 -4.63
C TYR A 78 -0.37 -13.95 -4.33
N TYR A 79 -1.14 -13.00 -3.80
CA TYR A 79 -0.60 -11.78 -3.20
C TYR A 79 -0.93 -11.70 -1.72
N TRP A 80 -0.03 -11.05 -0.98
CA TRP A 80 -0.16 -10.82 0.45
C TRP A 80 -1.04 -9.61 0.78
N HIS A 81 -1.83 -9.73 1.84
CA HIS A 81 -2.56 -8.63 2.47
C HIS A 81 -2.68 -8.90 3.98
N ARG A 82 -2.40 -7.89 4.82
CA ARG A 82 -2.58 -8.03 6.28
C ARG A 82 -4.00 -7.75 6.76
N PHE A 83 -4.75 -7.03 5.94
CA PHE A 83 -6.12 -6.61 6.21
C PHE A 83 -7.03 -7.30 5.19
N PHE A 84 -7.86 -6.54 4.47
CA PHE A 84 -8.75 -7.13 3.46
C PHE A 84 -8.01 -7.47 2.16
N SER A 85 -8.51 -8.44 1.41
CA SER A 85 -7.99 -8.81 0.10
C SER A 85 -7.93 -7.62 -0.88
N HIS A 86 -8.87 -6.68 -0.81
CA HIS A 86 -8.82 -5.44 -1.60
C HIS A 86 -7.78 -4.40 -1.10
N GLN A 87 -6.95 -4.76 -0.13
CA GLN A 87 -5.85 -3.96 0.43
C GLN A 87 -4.49 -4.69 0.30
N PRO A 88 -4.00 -4.93 -0.94
CA PRO A 88 -2.72 -5.61 -1.15
C PRO A 88 -1.55 -4.83 -0.54
N ASP A 89 -0.71 -5.55 0.22
CA ASP A 89 0.44 -5.00 0.92
C ASP A 89 1.60 -4.72 -0.05
N LEU A 90 2.24 -3.57 0.12
CA LEU A 90 3.41 -3.17 -0.66
C LEU A 90 4.65 -3.97 -0.25
N ASN A 91 5.48 -4.31 -1.22
CA ASN A 91 6.75 -4.98 -0.98
C ASN A 91 7.83 -3.97 -0.56
N TYR A 92 8.04 -3.81 0.74
CA TYR A 92 9.07 -2.90 1.28
C TYR A 92 10.51 -3.43 1.14
N GLU A 93 10.72 -4.67 0.73
CA GLU A 93 12.06 -5.14 0.35
C GLU A 93 12.52 -4.54 -0.98
N ASN A 94 11.58 -4.04 -1.79
CA ASN A 94 11.87 -3.33 -3.04
C ASN A 94 12.24 -1.86 -2.77
N PRO A 95 13.47 -1.42 -3.08
CA PRO A 95 13.90 -0.03 -2.86
C PRO A 95 13.05 1.00 -3.61
N ALA A 96 12.50 0.66 -4.78
CA ALA A 96 11.65 1.57 -5.54
C ALA A 96 10.35 1.90 -4.78
N VAL A 97 9.78 0.94 -4.05
CA VAL A 97 8.61 1.18 -3.19
C VAL A 97 8.96 2.15 -2.07
N GLN A 98 10.13 2.00 -1.43
CA GLN A 98 10.58 2.92 -0.39
C GLN A 98 10.75 4.34 -0.93
N GLU A 99 11.32 4.48 -2.13
CA GLU A 99 11.49 5.78 -2.81
C GLU A 99 10.16 6.44 -3.16
N GLU A 100 9.19 5.69 -3.68
CA GLU A 100 7.84 6.19 -3.96
C GLU A 100 7.13 6.65 -2.68
N MET A 101 7.25 5.89 -1.59
CA MET A 101 6.66 6.26 -0.30
C MET A 101 7.26 7.55 0.27
N ILE A 102 8.58 7.71 0.16
CA ILE A 102 9.25 8.97 0.53
C ILE A 102 8.79 10.12 -0.37
N SER A 103 8.60 9.87 -1.66
CA SER A 103 8.14 10.88 -2.62
C SER A 103 6.70 11.33 -2.34
N ALA A 104 5.82 10.38 -2.01
CA ALA A 104 4.46 10.67 -1.57
C ALA A 104 4.42 11.46 -0.25
N LEU A 105 5.30 11.13 0.71
CA LEU A 105 5.44 11.92 1.94
C LEU A 105 5.89 13.36 1.64
N LYS A 106 6.93 13.52 0.80
CA LYS A 106 7.43 14.84 0.40
C LYS A 106 6.36 15.68 -0.28
N PHE A 107 5.55 15.08 -1.14
CA PHE A 107 4.42 15.77 -1.78
C PHE A 107 3.49 16.44 -0.76
N TRP A 108 3.12 15.74 0.32
CA TRP A 108 2.26 16.32 1.37
C TRP A 108 2.98 17.36 2.23
N LEU A 109 4.27 17.17 2.52
CA LEU A 109 5.07 18.15 3.25
C LEU A 109 5.25 19.45 2.46
N ASP A 110 5.51 19.35 1.15
CA ASP A 110 5.64 20.50 0.24
C ASP A 110 4.34 21.30 0.14
N LEU A 111 3.21 20.62 0.38
CA LEU A 111 1.88 21.21 0.46
C LEU A 111 1.59 21.91 1.80
N GLY A 112 2.47 21.79 2.80
CA GLY A 112 2.39 22.48 4.08
C GLY A 112 1.74 21.68 5.22
N ILE A 113 1.59 20.37 5.06
CA ILE A 113 1.18 19.48 6.16
C ILE A 113 2.29 19.41 7.23
N ASP A 114 1.90 19.43 8.50
CA ASP A 114 2.82 19.52 9.65
C ASP A 114 3.21 18.16 10.23
N GLY A 115 2.51 17.08 9.84
CA GLY A 115 2.78 15.71 10.25
C GLY A 115 1.68 14.72 9.91
#